data_AF-A0A966FDL2-F1
#
_entry.id   AF-A0A966FDL2-F1
#
_cell.length_a   1.000
_cell.length_b   1.000
_cell.length_c   1.000
_cell.angle_alpha   90.00
_cell.angle_beta   90.00
_cell.angle_gamma   90.00
#
_symmetry.space_group_name_H-M   'P 1'
#
loop_
_entity.id
_entity.type
_entity.pdbx_description
1 polymer ?
#
loop_
_entity_poly.entity_id
_entity_poly.type
_entity_poly.pdbx_seq_one_letter_code
_entity_poly.pdbx_strand_id
1 'polypeptide(L)'
;MQAMTEYKADLLKRYWKYRETQFANEQTLFDPRYIKPASPPVFIRSEACRNVIVNPAASKQEKEKLLDLIPKGEWHKWFGSMNSSQALAQSVLGNLAIYGFLSSLSELKDDEGMKLFGKADISSDNFKMEHKIDFLGEPRQTSLDGYFSGNYRIAIECKFTEAEVGTCSRPRLKQTASNFKNEHCGGTYSLQRARSKRCSLTQIGVLYWEYVPQLFKWKSDSDLNPCPLNKNYQLVRNILAVGVKPNGTVSLNDGHVILIYDKRNPAFQEGGDGLIAYTETRNALCKPTMLRKCSWQIIVGHMGNNNILPWLTENLVLKYGI
;
A
#
# COMPACT_ATOMS: atom_id res chain seq x y z
N MET A 1 -4.32 11.30 19.59
CA MET A 1 -5.58 10.51 19.53
C MET A 1 -6.74 11.32 18.96
N GLN A 2 -6.98 12.54 19.45
CA GLN A 2 -8.04 13.44 18.95
C GLN A 2 -8.01 13.70 17.43
N ALA A 3 -6.85 14.08 16.88
CA ALA A 3 -6.72 14.34 15.43
C ALA A 3 -7.13 13.14 14.55
N MET A 4 -6.85 11.90 14.97
CA MET A 4 -7.25 10.70 14.24
C MET A 4 -8.77 10.49 14.27
N THR A 5 -9.40 10.80 15.39
CA THR A 5 -10.86 10.77 15.53
C THR A 5 -11.51 11.81 14.63
N GLU A 6 -11.00 13.03 14.60
CA GLU A 6 -11.50 14.12 13.75
C GLU A 6 -11.33 13.80 12.25
N TYR A 7 -10.15 13.32 11.85
CA TYR A 7 -9.89 12.86 10.48
C TYR A 7 -10.89 11.78 10.03
N LYS A 8 -11.09 10.75 10.88
CA LYS A 8 -12.06 9.70 10.56
C LYS A 8 -13.49 10.20 10.55
N ALA A 9 -13.87 11.10 11.45
CA ALA A 9 -15.22 11.66 11.48
C ALA A 9 -15.54 12.47 10.22
N ASP A 10 -14.61 13.29 9.72
CA ASP A 10 -14.78 14.01 8.45
C ASP A 10 -14.97 13.04 7.28
N LEU A 11 -14.12 12.01 7.17
CA LEU A 11 -14.25 10.98 6.14
C LEU A 11 -15.58 10.24 6.21
N LEU A 12 -16.01 9.83 7.40
CA LEU A 12 -17.30 9.15 7.58
C LEU A 12 -18.47 10.01 7.10
N LYS A 13 -18.48 11.30 7.46
CA LYS A 13 -19.50 12.24 6.99
C LYS A 13 -19.54 12.31 5.47
N ARG A 14 -18.38 12.35 4.82
CA ARG A 14 -18.28 12.36 3.35
C ARG A 14 -18.79 11.08 2.74
N TYR A 15 -18.41 9.91 3.25
CA TYR A 15 -18.88 8.64 2.70
C TYR A 15 -20.38 8.46 2.80
N TRP A 16 -20.99 8.87 3.92
CA TRP A 16 -22.44 8.79 4.06
C TRP A 16 -23.15 9.71 3.07
N LYS A 17 -22.67 10.95 2.90
CA LYS A 17 -23.18 11.87 1.87
C LYS A 17 -22.96 11.31 0.45
N TYR A 18 -21.81 10.72 0.17
CA TYR A 18 -21.52 10.10 -1.11
C TYR A 18 -22.44 8.91 -1.39
N ARG A 19 -22.66 8.04 -0.38
CA ARG A 19 -23.63 6.94 -0.46
C ARG A 19 -25.03 7.45 -0.76
N GLU A 20 -25.51 8.44 -0.03
CA GLU A 20 -26.86 9.00 -0.19
C GLU A 20 -27.06 9.62 -1.57
N THR A 21 -26.04 10.27 -2.12
CA THR A 21 -26.13 10.94 -3.43
C THR A 21 -25.97 9.97 -4.61
N GLN A 22 -25.03 9.02 -4.52
CA GLN A 22 -24.70 8.12 -5.62
C GLN A 22 -25.49 6.79 -5.60
N PHE A 23 -26.05 6.40 -4.45
CA PHE A 23 -26.71 5.10 -4.25
C PHE A 23 -28.02 5.23 -3.45
N ALA A 24 -28.74 6.36 -3.58
CA ALA A 24 -29.94 6.70 -2.80
C ALA A 24 -30.96 5.55 -2.71
N ASN A 25 -31.19 4.87 -3.83
CA ASN A 25 -32.21 3.82 -3.98
C ASN A 25 -31.64 2.39 -3.92
N GLU A 26 -30.35 2.24 -3.61
CA GLU A 26 -29.61 0.99 -3.72
C GLU A 26 -29.11 0.50 -2.33
N GLN A 27 -29.98 0.56 -1.32
CA GLN A 27 -29.63 0.20 0.06
C GLN A 27 -29.16 -1.26 0.20
N THR A 28 -29.68 -2.16 -0.63
CA THR A 28 -29.36 -3.60 -0.63
C THR A 28 -27.93 -3.91 -1.05
N LEU A 29 -27.21 -2.94 -1.65
CA LEU A 29 -25.79 -3.11 -1.99
C LEU A 29 -24.87 -3.03 -0.78
N PHE A 30 -25.34 -2.51 0.35
CA PHE A 30 -24.52 -2.26 1.53
C PHE A 30 -24.75 -3.31 2.61
N ASP A 31 -23.68 -3.69 3.28
CA ASP A 31 -23.71 -4.66 4.37
C ASP A 31 -24.44 -4.07 5.58
N PRO A 32 -25.55 -4.68 6.02
CA PRO A 32 -26.40 -4.12 7.07
C PRO A 32 -25.69 -3.98 8.42
N ARG A 33 -24.59 -4.71 8.64
CA ARG A 33 -23.78 -4.61 9.86
C ARG A 33 -23.07 -3.27 9.99
N TYR A 34 -22.93 -2.52 8.90
CA TYR A 34 -22.18 -1.26 8.82
C TYR A 34 -23.07 -0.03 8.54
N ILE A 35 -24.38 -0.11 8.78
CA ILE A 35 -25.32 1.01 8.53
C ILE A 35 -25.19 2.16 9.56
N LYS A 36 -24.35 2.01 10.59
CA LYS A 36 -24.23 3.01 11.66
C LYS A 36 -23.33 4.18 11.24
N PRO A 37 -23.66 5.44 11.59
CA PRO A 37 -22.84 6.63 11.28
C PRO A 37 -21.38 6.55 11.77
N ALA A 38 -21.11 5.71 12.78
CA ALA A 38 -19.79 5.48 13.35
C ALA A 38 -18.89 4.53 12.53
N SER A 39 -19.35 4.03 11.38
CA SER A 39 -18.59 3.13 10.51
C SER A 39 -18.70 3.55 9.05
N PRO A 40 -17.68 3.29 8.24
CA PRO A 40 -17.76 3.60 6.82
C PRO A 40 -18.82 2.70 6.18
N PRO A 41 -19.56 3.17 5.16
CA PRO A 41 -20.33 2.31 4.29
C PRO A 41 -19.45 1.20 3.73
N VAL A 42 -19.97 -0.03 3.78
CA VAL A 42 -19.31 -1.23 3.24
C VAL A 42 -20.26 -1.90 2.27
N PHE A 43 -19.82 -2.09 1.04
CA PHE A 43 -20.54 -2.90 0.05
C PHE A 43 -20.55 -4.38 0.47
N ILE A 44 -21.65 -5.08 0.21
CA ILE A 44 -21.69 -6.54 0.35
C ILE A 44 -20.66 -7.19 -0.58
N ARG A 45 -20.25 -8.42 -0.27
CA ARG A 45 -19.15 -9.10 -0.97
C ARG A 45 -19.36 -9.19 -2.50
N SER A 46 -20.58 -9.43 -2.96
CA SER A 46 -20.91 -9.49 -4.39
C SER A 46 -20.79 -8.13 -5.09
N GLU A 47 -20.95 -7.04 -4.35
CA GLU A 47 -21.00 -5.66 -4.86
C GLU A 47 -19.72 -4.87 -4.53
N ALA A 48 -18.70 -5.51 -3.96
CA ALA A 48 -17.49 -4.84 -3.49
C ALA A 48 -16.76 -4.03 -4.59
N CYS A 49 -16.88 -4.43 -5.86
CA CYS A 49 -16.36 -3.70 -7.01
C CYS A 49 -16.93 -2.28 -7.16
N ARG A 50 -18.14 -2.02 -6.66
CA ARG A 50 -18.76 -0.68 -6.69
C ARG A 50 -18.06 0.33 -5.80
N ASN A 51 -17.12 -0.13 -4.98
CA ASN A 51 -16.23 0.77 -4.25
C ASN A 51 -15.15 1.41 -5.14
N VAL A 52 -14.90 0.88 -6.34
CA VAL A 52 -14.01 1.51 -7.32
C VAL A 52 -14.78 2.61 -8.06
N ILE A 53 -14.18 3.79 -8.20
CA ILE A 53 -14.76 4.88 -9.00
C ILE A 53 -14.52 4.55 -10.48
N VAL A 54 -15.60 4.55 -11.25
CA VAL A 54 -15.63 4.19 -12.67
C VAL A 54 -16.23 5.34 -13.46
N ASN A 55 -15.73 5.59 -14.67
CA ASN A 55 -16.33 6.59 -15.56
C ASN A 55 -17.82 6.24 -15.79
N PRO A 56 -18.77 7.15 -15.50
CA PRO A 56 -20.19 6.90 -15.73
C PRO A 56 -20.50 6.54 -17.18
N ALA A 57 -19.75 7.10 -18.14
CA ALA A 57 -19.89 6.85 -19.56
C ALA A 57 -19.06 5.65 -20.08
N ALA A 58 -18.33 4.95 -19.20
CA ALA A 58 -17.54 3.79 -19.63
C ALA A 58 -18.42 2.68 -20.21
N SER A 59 -17.96 2.13 -21.33
CA SER A 59 -18.46 0.87 -21.89
C SER A 59 -18.28 -0.29 -20.91
N LYS A 60 -19.07 -1.35 -21.08
CA LYS A 60 -18.94 -2.57 -20.26
C LYS A 60 -17.50 -3.12 -20.28
N GLN A 61 -16.86 -3.11 -21.45
CA GLN A 61 -15.49 -3.60 -21.62
C GLN A 61 -14.47 -2.76 -20.84
N GLU A 62 -14.61 -1.44 -20.80
CA GLU A 62 -13.73 -0.59 -20.00
C GLU A 62 -13.91 -0.83 -18.49
N LYS A 63 -15.15 -1.03 -18.05
CA LYS A 63 -15.44 -1.38 -16.64
C LYS A 63 -14.81 -2.71 -16.27
N GLU A 64 -14.98 -3.73 -17.10
CA GLU A 64 -14.37 -5.05 -16.91
C GLU A 64 -12.84 -4.94 -16.88
N LYS A 65 -12.24 -4.25 -17.85
CA LYS A 65 -10.79 -4.01 -17.91
C LYS A 65 -10.26 -3.35 -16.64
N LEU A 66 -10.94 -2.34 -16.11
CA LEU A 66 -10.57 -1.66 -14.87
C LEU A 66 -10.64 -2.61 -13.66
N LEU A 67 -11.75 -3.36 -13.54
CA LEU A 67 -11.99 -4.25 -12.42
C LEU A 67 -11.05 -5.46 -12.43
N ASP A 68 -10.66 -5.94 -13.61
CA ASP A 68 -9.76 -7.08 -13.81
C ASP A 68 -8.28 -6.74 -13.54
N LEU A 69 -7.92 -5.46 -13.38
CA LEU A 69 -6.58 -5.08 -12.89
C LEU A 69 -6.27 -5.67 -11.52
N ILE A 70 -7.30 -5.90 -10.69
CA ILE A 70 -7.18 -6.65 -9.44
C ILE A 70 -8.19 -7.81 -9.46
N PRO A 71 -7.73 -9.05 -9.68
CA PRO A 71 -8.61 -10.22 -9.67
C PRO A 71 -9.40 -10.32 -8.36
N LYS A 72 -10.65 -10.81 -8.42
CA LYS A 72 -11.54 -10.91 -7.25
C LYS A 72 -10.95 -11.69 -6.06
N GLY A 73 -10.06 -12.67 -6.33
CA GLY A 73 -9.37 -13.44 -5.30
C GLY A 73 -8.32 -12.63 -4.51
N GLU A 74 -7.86 -11.52 -5.08
CA GLU A 74 -6.85 -10.62 -4.51
C GLU A 74 -7.45 -9.42 -3.77
N TRP A 75 -8.78 -9.28 -3.80
CA TRP A 75 -9.45 -8.27 -3.02
C TRP A 75 -9.22 -8.50 -1.54
N HIS A 76 -8.70 -7.47 -0.88
CA HIS A 76 -8.53 -7.46 0.56
C HIS A 76 -9.89 -7.60 1.25
N LYS A 77 -9.87 -8.11 2.48
CA LYS A 77 -11.07 -8.28 3.32
C LYS A 77 -11.95 -7.02 3.36
N TRP A 78 -11.32 -5.85 3.34
CA TRP A 78 -11.98 -4.55 3.44
C TRP A 78 -12.14 -3.83 2.10
N PHE A 79 -11.92 -4.49 0.96
CA PHE A 79 -12.01 -3.87 -0.37
C PHE A 79 -13.36 -3.18 -0.62
N GLY A 80 -14.46 -3.75 -0.14
CA GLY A 80 -15.79 -3.14 -0.24
C GLY A 80 -16.04 -1.97 0.74
N SER A 81 -15.14 -1.70 1.68
CA SER A 81 -15.26 -0.56 2.60
C SER A 81 -14.78 0.72 1.94
N MET A 82 -15.51 1.82 2.08
CA MET A 82 -15.04 3.12 1.57
C MET A 82 -13.73 3.60 2.21
N ASN A 83 -13.25 2.97 3.28
CA ASN A 83 -11.90 3.18 3.83
C ASN A 83 -10.76 2.43 3.11
N SER A 84 -11.06 1.63 2.10
CA SER A 84 -10.07 0.78 1.43
C SER A 84 -9.08 1.59 0.60
N SER A 85 -7.80 1.54 1.00
CA SER A 85 -6.67 1.99 0.19
C SER A 85 -6.56 1.24 -1.14
N GLN A 86 -6.82 -0.07 -1.16
CA GLN A 86 -6.81 -0.89 -2.40
C GLN A 86 -7.84 -0.39 -3.44
N ALA A 87 -9.10 -0.17 -3.04
CA ALA A 87 -10.12 0.39 -3.93
C ALA A 87 -9.82 1.83 -4.38
N LEU A 88 -9.26 2.67 -3.49
CA LEU A 88 -8.78 4.01 -3.85
C LEU A 88 -7.64 3.94 -4.89
N ALA A 89 -6.65 3.07 -4.67
CA ALA A 89 -5.53 2.86 -5.57
C ALA A 89 -6.01 2.38 -6.95
N GLN A 90 -6.97 1.44 -7.00
CA GLN A 90 -7.55 0.99 -8.27
C GLN A 90 -8.38 2.09 -8.94
N SER A 91 -9.07 2.92 -8.16
CA SER A 91 -9.80 4.08 -8.69
C SER A 91 -8.87 5.10 -9.33
N VAL A 92 -7.68 5.34 -8.77
CA VAL A 92 -6.73 6.33 -9.31
C VAL A 92 -5.82 5.69 -10.36
N LEU A 93 -4.93 4.78 -9.94
CA LEU A 93 -3.91 4.19 -10.80
C LEU A 93 -4.53 3.30 -11.88
N GLY A 94 -5.61 2.59 -11.56
CA GLY A 94 -6.28 1.72 -12.53
C GLY A 94 -6.92 2.52 -13.65
N ASN A 95 -7.61 3.64 -13.35
CA ASN A 95 -8.15 4.51 -14.38
C ASN A 95 -7.04 5.18 -15.20
N LEU A 96 -5.98 5.70 -14.56
CA LEU A 96 -4.82 6.21 -15.31
C LEU A 96 -4.22 5.16 -16.24
N ALA A 97 -4.17 3.89 -15.83
CA ALA A 97 -3.68 2.79 -16.66
C ALA A 97 -4.58 2.51 -17.86
N ILE A 98 -5.89 2.35 -17.64
CA ILE A 98 -6.80 1.94 -18.74
C ILE A 98 -7.03 3.05 -19.76
N TYR A 99 -6.92 4.32 -19.36
CA TYR A 99 -7.06 5.49 -20.23
C TYR A 99 -5.72 6.03 -20.76
N GLY A 100 -4.59 5.37 -20.46
CA GLY A 100 -3.28 5.72 -21.05
C GLY A 100 -2.61 6.97 -20.49
N PHE A 101 -2.95 7.36 -19.25
CA PHE A 101 -2.43 8.56 -18.59
C PHE A 101 -1.36 8.28 -17.52
N LEU A 102 -0.89 7.05 -17.33
CA LEU A 102 0.14 6.76 -16.33
C LEU A 102 1.44 7.55 -16.54
N SER A 103 1.83 7.81 -17.79
CA SER A 103 3.05 8.55 -18.12
C SER A 103 3.04 9.98 -17.61
N SER A 104 1.87 10.59 -17.38
CA SER A 104 1.77 11.93 -16.80
C SER A 104 2.34 12.00 -15.38
N LEU A 105 2.32 10.87 -14.64
CA LEU A 105 2.86 10.79 -13.29
C LEU A 105 4.39 10.99 -13.24
N SER A 106 5.08 10.90 -14.38
CA SER A 106 6.52 11.16 -14.48
C SER A 106 6.92 12.60 -14.12
N GLU A 107 5.98 13.54 -14.19
CA GLU A 107 6.17 14.96 -13.85
C GLU A 107 6.12 15.23 -12.34
N LEU A 108 5.59 14.28 -11.57
CA LEU A 108 5.44 14.44 -10.12
C LEU A 108 6.78 14.44 -9.41
N LYS A 109 6.82 15.19 -8.32
CA LYS A 109 7.90 15.17 -7.34
C LYS A 109 7.45 14.49 -6.06
N ASP A 110 8.37 13.84 -5.37
CA ASP A 110 8.16 13.39 -3.99
C ASP A 110 8.15 14.58 -3.03
N ASP A 111 7.81 14.32 -1.77
CA ASP A 111 7.72 15.36 -0.74
C ASP A 111 9.07 16.04 -0.45
N GLU A 112 10.19 15.46 -0.91
CA GLU A 112 11.53 16.01 -0.82
C GLU A 112 12.00 16.71 -2.10
N GLY A 113 11.12 16.84 -3.11
CA GLY A 113 11.37 17.58 -4.34
C GLY A 113 12.11 16.80 -5.43
N MET A 114 12.37 15.50 -5.25
CA MET A 114 12.97 14.62 -6.26
C MET A 114 11.89 14.11 -7.21
N LYS A 115 12.24 13.79 -8.47
CA LYS A 115 11.28 13.16 -9.40
C LYS A 115 10.71 11.88 -8.79
N LEU A 116 9.40 11.81 -8.60
CA LEU A 116 8.73 10.74 -7.87
C LEU A 116 9.03 9.36 -8.47
N PHE A 117 8.86 9.22 -9.79
CA PHE A 117 9.13 7.97 -10.51
C PHE A 117 10.56 7.84 -11.06
N GLY A 118 11.41 8.84 -10.80
CA GLY A 118 12.84 8.75 -11.05
C GLY A 118 13.19 8.51 -12.53
N LYS A 119 13.74 7.32 -12.81
CA LYS A 119 14.18 6.88 -14.15
C LYS A 119 13.30 5.79 -14.75
N ALA A 120 12.19 5.43 -14.10
CA ALA A 120 11.30 4.41 -14.65
C ALA A 120 10.69 4.91 -15.96
N ASP A 121 10.58 4.00 -16.91
CA ASP A 121 9.67 4.15 -18.03
C ASP A 121 8.27 3.75 -17.53
N ILE A 122 7.30 4.64 -17.64
CA ILE A 122 5.98 4.49 -17.02
C ILE A 122 4.95 4.34 -18.12
N SER A 123 4.37 3.15 -18.24
CA SER A 123 3.33 2.86 -19.22
C SER A 123 2.31 1.89 -18.65
N SER A 124 1.21 1.71 -19.36
CA SER A 124 0.22 0.69 -19.00
C SER A 124 0.73 -0.74 -19.25
N ASP A 125 1.67 -0.93 -20.19
CA ASP A 125 2.19 -2.24 -20.58
C ASP A 125 3.09 -2.86 -19.51
N ASN A 126 3.79 -2.02 -18.75
CA ASN A 126 4.68 -2.46 -17.68
C ASN A 126 4.10 -2.27 -16.26
N PHE A 127 2.87 -1.79 -16.14
CA PHE A 127 2.17 -1.58 -14.87
C PHE A 127 1.31 -2.79 -14.48
N LYS A 128 1.35 -3.16 -13.20
CA LYS A 128 0.48 -4.18 -12.60
C LYS A 128 0.02 -3.75 -11.22
N MET A 129 -1.22 -4.05 -10.87
CA MET A 129 -1.73 -3.96 -9.50
C MET A 129 -1.67 -5.33 -8.83
N GLU A 130 -1.54 -5.36 -7.50
CA GLU A 130 -1.41 -6.59 -6.70
C GLU A 130 -0.33 -7.55 -7.22
N HIS A 131 0.81 -7.00 -7.63
CA HIS A 131 1.90 -7.78 -8.21
C HIS A 131 2.55 -8.67 -7.14
N LYS A 132 2.65 -9.97 -7.44
CA LYS A 132 3.21 -10.97 -6.53
C LYS A 132 4.71 -11.13 -6.69
N ILE A 133 5.41 -11.18 -5.56
CA ILE A 133 6.84 -11.44 -5.48
C ILE A 133 7.07 -12.87 -4.98
N ASP A 134 7.74 -13.69 -5.79
CA ASP A 134 7.88 -15.13 -5.58
C ASP A 134 9.30 -15.59 -5.24
N PHE A 135 10.29 -14.70 -5.32
CA PHE A 135 11.70 -15.00 -5.13
C PHE A 135 12.25 -14.68 -3.72
N LEU A 136 11.41 -14.26 -2.77
CA LEU A 136 11.82 -13.94 -1.38
C LEU A 136 11.59 -15.09 -0.38
N GLY A 137 11.24 -16.28 -0.87
CA GLY A 137 11.05 -17.48 -0.04
C GLY A 137 9.81 -17.42 0.86
N GLU A 138 8.84 -16.56 0.54
CA GLU A 138 7.63 -16.42 1.34
C GLU A 138 6.62 -17.53 1.04
N PRO A 139 6.08 -18.22 2.06
CA PRO A 139 4.99 -19.18 1.85
C PRO A 139 3.74 -18.53 1.25
N ARG A 140 3.49 -17.26 1.60
CA ARG A 140 2.50 -16.40 0.98
C ARG A 140 3.20 -15.17 0.44
N GLN A 141 3.23 -15.06 -0.88
CA GLN A 141 3.92 -14.01 -1.63
C GLN A 141 3.50 -12.60 -1.18
N THR A 142 4.47 -11.69 -1.11
CA THR A 142 4.21 -10.24 -1.01
C THR A 142 3.39 -9.80 -2.21
N SER A 143 2.32 -9.06 -1.93
CA SER A 143 1.56 -8.32 -2.94
C SER A 143 1.97 -6.85 -2.87
N LEU A 144 2.26 -6.26 -4.02
CA LEU A 144 2.52 -4.83 -4.16
C LEU A 144 1.27 -4.16 -4.71
N ASP A 145 0.78 -3.10 -4.07
CA ASP A 145 -0.45 -2.41 -4.48
C ASP A 145 -0.36 -1.90 -5.93
N GLY A 146 0.83 -1.46 -6.34
CA GLY A 146 1.19 -1.19 -7.73
C GLY A 146 2.65 -1.53 -8.03
N TYR A 147 2.95 -1.87 -9.27
CA TYR A 147 4.28 -2.25 -9.69
C TYR A 147 4.56 -1.85 -11.14
N PHE A 148 5.70 -1.20 -11.37
CA PHE A 148 6.26 -0.97 -12.70
C PHE A 148 7.47 -1.88 -12.92
N SER A 149 7.38 -2.72 -13.94
CA SER A 149 8.45 -3.62 -14.36
C SER A 149 9.42 -2.94 -15.34
N GLY A 150 10.59 -3.56 -15.55
CA GLY A 150 11.62 -3.07 -16.46
C GLY A 150 13.01 -3.08 -15.82
N ASN A 151 13.97 -2.43 -16.47
CA ASN A 151 15.34 -2.29 -15.96
C ASN A 151 15.39 -1.47 -14.66
N TYR A 152 14.47 -0.53 -14.51
CA TYR A 152 14.28 0.26 -13.31
C TYR A 152 12.88 0.01 -12.75
N ARG A 153 12.79 -0.65 -11.60
CA ARG A 153 11.54 -1.17 -11.02
C ARG A 153 10.98 -0.23 -9.97
N ILE A 154 9.65 -0.08 -9.95
CA ILE A 154 8.98 0.69 -8.90
C ILE A 154 7.93 -0.18 -8.23
N ALA A 155 7.95 -0.21 -6.90
CA ALA A 155 6.88 -0.74 -6.09
C ALA A 155 6.12 0.42 -5.45
N ILE A 156 4.78 0.34 -5.45
CA ILE A 156 3.91 1.31 -4.84
C ILE A 156 3.23 0.65 -3.63
N GLU A 157 3.27 1.35 -2.51
CA GLU A 157 2.49 1.06 -1.31
C GLU A 157 1.50 2.20 -1.09
N CYS A 158 0.23 1.87 -0.95
CA CYS A 158 -0.87 2.80 -0.80
C CYS A 158 -1.40 2.78 0.63
N LYS A 159 -1.51 3.97 1.22
CA LYS A 159 -2.12 4.19 2.53
C LYS A 159 -3.17 5.27 2.42
N PHE A 160 -4.20 5.14 3.22
CA PHE A 160 -5.32 6.06 3.25
C PHE A 160 -5.79 6.30 4.68
N THR A 161 -6.40 5.30 5.32
CA THR A 161 -6.94 5.43 6.70
C THR A 161 -6.22 4.58 7.73
N GLU A 162 -5.23 3.80 7.29
CA GLU A 162 -4.39 2.97 8.13
C GLU A 162 -3.61 3.81 9.13
N ALA A 163 -3.46 3.28 10.36
CA ALA A 163 -2.68 3.92 11.42
C ALA A 163 -1.17 3.63 11.33
N GLU A 164 -0.78 2.67 10.49
CA GLU A 164 0.60 2.21 10.31
C GLU A 164 0.81 1.74 8.86
N VAL A 165 2.06 1.69 8.41
CA VAL A 165 2.42 1.19 7.06
C VAL A 165 2.23 -0.32 6.90
N GLY A 166 2.31 -1.07 8.00
CA GLY A 166 2.20 -2.52 8.00
C GLY A 166 3.36 -3.15 8.75
N THR A 167 3.04 -3.83 9.84
CA THR A 167 4.01 -4.29 10.83
C THR A 167 4.12 -5.82 10.84
N CYS A 168 5.25 -6.33 11.33
CA CYS A 168 5.47 -7.76 11.45
C CYS A 168 4.43 -8.38 12.38
N SER A 169 3.73 -9.42 11.93
CA SER A 169 2.68 -10.07 12.72
C SER A 169 3.21 -11.03 13.79
N ARG A 170 4.49 -11.45 13.68
CA ARG A 170 5.09 -12.49 14.55
C ARG A 170 5.07 -12.14 16.04
N PRO A 171 5.35 -10.90 16.46
CA PRO A 171 5.21 -10.49 17.86
C PRO A 171 3.76 -10.47 18.37
N ARG A 172 2.77 -10.48 17.48
CA ARG A 172 1.35 -10.44 17.82
C ARG A 172 0.63 -11.78 17.56
N LEU A 173 1.37 -12.85 17.30
CA LEU A 173 0.78 -14.18 17.16
C LEU A 173 0.09 -14.55 18.47
N LYS A 174 -1.19 -14.93 18.39
CA LYS A 174 -1.96 -15.39 19.55
C LYS A 174 -1.51 -16.78 19.95
N GLN A 175 -1.56 -17.10 21.25
CA GLN A 175 -1.21 -18.44 21.76
C GLN A 175 -2.06 -19.56 21.13
N THR A 176 -3.28 -19.25 20.70
CA THR A 176 -4.19 -20.18 20.02
C THR A 176 -3.83 -20.46 18.56
N ALA A 177 -2.88 -19.72 17.97
CA ALA A 177 -2.45 -19.97 16.60
C ALA A 177 -1.65 -21.28 16.53
N SER A 178 -1.95 -22.12 15.55
CA SER A 178 -1.30 -23.43 15.36
C SER A 178 0.24 -23.32 15.25
N ASN A 179 0.73 -22.21 14.70
CA ASN A 179 2.16 -21.95 14.55
C ASN A 179 2.78 -21.11 15.68
N PHE A 180 2.05 -20.78 16.75
CA PHE A 180 2.55 -19.90 17.82
C PHE A 180 3.87 -20.40 18.42
N LYS A 181 3.97 -21.70 18.72
CA LYS A 181 5.16 -22.29 19.34
C LYS A 181 6.43 -21.99 18.54
N ASN A 182 6.34 -22.12 17.21
CA ASN A 182 7.50 -22.03 16.32
C ASN A 182 7.75 -20.59 15.82
N GLU A 183 6.68 -19.85 15.53
CA GLU A 183 6.77 -18.61 14.75
C GLU A 183 6.65 -17.32 15.58
N HIS A 184 6.16 -17.39 16.81
CA HIS A 184 6.13 -16.23 17.71
C HIS A 184 7.56 -15.75 18.03
N CYS A 185 7.75 -14.44 18.10
CA CYS A 185 8.97 -13.80 18.62
C CYS A 185 8.62 -12.65 19.56
N GLY A 186 9.52 -12.27 20.47
CA GLY A 186 9.28 -11.18 21.42
C GLY A 186 9.42 -9.77 20.85
N GLY A 187 9.48 -9.59 19.53
CA GLY A 187 9.73 -8.29 18.89
C GLY A 187 11.22 -7.89 18.80
N THR A 188 12.13 -8.74 19.25
CA THR A 188 13.60 -8.60 19.08
C THR A 188 14.10 -9.50 17.94
N TYR A 189 15.23 -9.12 17.32
CA TYR A 189 15.98 -9.98 16.41
C TYR A 189 17.10 -10.65 17.19
N SER A 190 16.79 -11.78 17.82
CA SER A 190 17.72 -12.58 18.63
C SER A 190 17.35 -14.05 18.56
N LEU A 191 18.27 -14.95 18.93
CA LEU A 191 17.95 -16.37 19.05
C LEU A 191 16.89 -16.57 20.14
N GLN A 192 15.79 -17.23 19.78
CA GLN A 192 14.64 -17.43 20.66
C GLN A 192 14.04 -18.81 20.41
N ARG A 193 13.44 -19.41 21.44
CA ARG A 193 12.63 -20.64 21.33
C ARG A 193 13.36 -21.81 20.65
N ALA A 194 14.63 -22.01 20.99
CA ALA A 194 15.50 -23.06 20.45
C ALA A 194 15.67 -23.04 18.91
N ARG A 195 15.32 -21.92 18.24
CA ARG A 195 15.55 -21.76 16.80
C ARG A 195 17.05 -21.63 16.50
N SER A 196 17.43 -22.08 15.30
CA SER A 196 18.78 -21.88 14.75
C SER A 196 18.97 -20.51 14.10
N LYS A 197 17.87 -19.81 13.82
CA LYS A 197 17.84 -18.47 13.21
C LYS A 197 17.19 -17.46 14.16
N ARG A 198 17.68 -16.22 14.15
CA ARG A 198 17.17 -15.12 14.99
C ARG A 198 15.71 -14.76 14.65
N CYS A 199 15.42 -14.61 13.37
CA CYS A 199 14.05 -14.35 12.90
C CYS A 199 13.26 -15.65 12.69
N SER A 200 12.02 -15.70 13.16
CA SER A 200 11.11 -16.83 12.91
C SER A 200 10.77 -17.01 11.43
N LEU A 201 10.70 -15.93 10.66
CA LEU A 201 10.45 -16.01 9.22
C LEU A 201 11.63 -16.65 8.49
N THR A 202 12.86 -16.30 8.86
CA THR A 202 14.06 -16.93 8.29
C THR A 202 14.15 -18.41 8.64
N GLN A 203 13.69 -18.82 9.83
CA GLN A 203 13.63 -20.23 10.22
C GLN A 203 12.74 -21.08 9.29
N ILE A 204 11.73 -20.47 8.64
CA ILE A 204 10.83 -21.15 7.71
C ILE A 204 11.15 -20.87 6.23
N GLY A 205 12.34 -20.31 5.93
CA GLY A 205 12.83 -20.11 4.57
C GLY A 205 12.65 -18.71 3.97
N VAL A 206 12.11 -17.74 4.71
CA VAL A 206 11.99 -16.35 4.22
C VAL A 206 13.36 -15.67 4.20
N LEU A 207 13.72 -15.12 3.04
CA LEU A 207 15.08 -14.67 2.75
C LEU A 207 15.37 -13.21 3.14
N TYR A 208 14.49 -12.54 3.88
CA TYR A 208 14.65 -11.11 4.17
C TYR A 208 16.00 -10.77 4.81
N TRP A 209 16.38 -11.50 5.86
CA TRP A 209 17.62 -11.22 6.59
C TRP A 209 18.90 -11.62 5.82
N GLU A 210 18.77 -12.32 4.69
CA GLU A 210 19.88 -12.54 3.74
C GLU A 210 20.17 -11.27 2.92
N TYR A 211 19.11 -10.54 2.53
CA TYR A 211 19.22 -9.35 1.68
C TYR A 211 19.23 -8.03 2.45
N VAL A 212 18.65 -7.99 3.66
CA VAL A 212 18.58 -6.77 4.49
C VAL A 212 19.95 -6.11 4.67
N PRO A 213 21.05 -6.81 5.03
CA PRO A 213 22.36 -6.17 5.20
C PRO A 213 22.97 -5.59 3.92
N GLN A 214 22.46 -5.96 2.74
CA GLN A 214 22.94 -5.46 1.45
C GLN A 214 22.21 -4.18 1.01
N LEU A 215 21.00 -3.95 1.54
CA LEU A 215 20.14 -2.80 1.20
C LEU A 215 20.00 -1.80 2.35
N PHE A 216 20.24 -2.24 3.58
CA PHE A 216 20.11 -1.49 4.81
C PHE A 216 21.39 -1.57 5.64
N LYS A 217 21.59 -0.58 6.50
CA LYS A 217 22.67 -0.49 7.49
C LYS A 217 22.50 -1.44 8.67
N TRP A 218 21.52 -2.36 8.62
CA TRP A 218 21.24 -3.33 9.68
C TRP A 218 22.03 -4.62 9.44
N LYS A 219 22.80 -5.03 10.44
CA LYS A 219 23.53 -6.30 10.42
C LYS A 219 22.61 -7.47 10.73
N SER A 220 22.88 -8.64 10.16
CA SER A 220 22.14 -9.88 10.41
C SER A 220 22.85 -10.85 11.36
N ASP A 221 24.11 -10.58 11.70
CA ASP A 221 25.00 -11.42 12.52
C ASP A 221 24.98 -11.06 14.02
N SER A 222 24.35 -9.94 14.40
CA SER A 222 24.20 -9.49 15.77
C SER A 222 22.73 -9.46 16.21
N ASP A 223 22.51 -9.47 17.52
CA ASP A 223 21.18 -9.27 18.09
C ASP A 223 20.77 -7.79 17.97
N LEU A 224 19.48 -7.54 17.71
CA LEU A 224 18.91 -6.19 17.63
C LEU A 224 17.66 -6.08 18.50
N ASN A 225 17.62 -5.03 19.33
CA ASN A 225 16.50 -4.72 20.20
C ASN A 225 16.17 -3.22 20.13
N PRO A 226 15.01 -2.82 19.58
CA PRO A 226 13.98 -3.68 18.98
C PRO A 226 14.41 -4.28 17.63
N CYS A 227 13.65 -5.26 17.13
CA CYS A 227 13.81 -5.73 15.75
C CYS A 227 13.39 -4.60 14.79
N PRO A 228 14.25 -4.16 13.85
CA PRO A 228 13.93 -3.05 12.96
C PRO A 228 12.79 -3.39 11.98
N LEU A 229 12.62 -4.67 11.64
CA LEU A 229 11.52 -5.13 10.78
C LEU A 229 10.17 -5.16 11.50
N ASN A 230 10.08 -4.87 12.79
CA ASN A 230 8.80 -4.91 13.50
C ASN A 230 7.83 -3.84 12.96
N LYS A 231 8.17 -2.56 13.13
CA LYS A 231 7.34 -1.44 12.68
C LYS A 231 7.45 -1.19 11.17
N ASN A 232 8.57 -1.56 10.58
CA ASN A 232 8.95 -1.20 9.21
C ASN A 232 8.69 -2.32 8.19
N TYR A 233 8.01 -3.41 8.60
CA TYR A 233 7.94 -4.67 7.87
C TYR A 233 7.53 -4.51 6.41
N GLN A 234 6.41 -3.83 6.14
CA GLN A 234 5.87 -3.71 4.79
C GLN A 234 6.78 -2.88 3.86
N LEU A 235 7.34 -1.78 4.37
CA LEU A 235 8.29 -0.97 3.59
C LEU A 235 9.57 -1.74 3.27
N VAL A 236 10.10 -2.49 4.25
CA VAL A 236 11.28 -3.34 4.04
C VAL A 236 10.99 -4.39 2.96
N ARG A 237 9.84 -5.07 3.00
CA ARG A 237 9.44 -6.05 1.97
C ARG A 237 9.41 -5.46 0.57
N ASN A 238 8.81 -4.28 0.43
CA ASN A 238 8.72 -3.62 -0.87
C ASN A 238 10.10 -3.17 -1.38
N ILE A 239 10.99 -2.74 -0.48
CA ILE A 239 12.38 -2.43 -0.84
C ILE A 239 13.10 -3.68 -1.33
N LEU A 240 12.94 -4.81 -0.64
CA LEU A 240 13.52 -6.08 -1.07
C LEU A 240 12.97 -6.51 -2.44
N ALA A 241 11.67 -6.31 -2.69
CA ALA A 241 11.03 -6.65 -3.96
C ALA A 241 11.62 -5.89 -5.17
N VAL A 242 12.05 -4.64 -4.98
CA VAL A 242 12.67 -3.83 -6.06
C VAL A 242 14.19 -3.85 -6.04
N GLY A 243 14.79 -4.16 -4.89
CA GLY A 243 16.24 -4.20 -4.69
C GLY A 243 16.86 -5.56 -5.04
N VAL A 244 16.11 -6.65 -4.92
CA VAL A 244 16.56 -8.02 -5.21
C VAL A 244 15.99 -8.45 -6.57
N LYS A 245 16.80 -9.08 -7.41
CA LYS A 245 16.38 -9.67 -8.70
C LYS A 245 15.99 -11.14 -8.50
N PRO A 246 15.21 -11.75 -9.41
CA PRO A 246 14.81 -13.15 -9.30
C PRO A 246 15.99 -14.15 -9.19
N ASN A 247 17.15 -13.79 -9.72
CA ASN A 247 18.38 -14.59 -9.61
C ASN A 247 19.15 -14.36 -8.28
N GLY A 248 18.57 -13.65 -7.31
CA GLY A 248 19.18 -13.34 -6.01
C GLY A 248 20.17 -12.17 -6.01
N THR A 249 20.47 -11.56 -7.16
CA THR A 249 21.38 -10.41 -7.20
C THR A 249 20.73 -9.15 -6.63
N VAL A 250 21.52 -8.34 -5.91
CA VAL A 250 21.05 -7.11 -5.25
C VAL A 250 21.51 -5.87 -6.02
N SER A 251 20.62 -4.88 -6.17
CA SER A 251 20.92 -3.58 -6.75
C SER A 251 20.33 -2.44 -5.94
N LEU A 252 21.16 -1.42 -5.68
CA LEU A 252 20.76 -0.14 -5.08
C LEU A 252 20.31 0.89 -6.13
N ASN A 253 20.42 0.55 -7.42
CA ASN A 253 20.28 1.52 -8.52
C ASN A 253 19.14 1.19 -9.48
N ASP A 254 18.58 -0.02 -9.40
CA ASP A 254 17.63 -0.54 -10.39
C ASP A 254 16.18 -0.48 -9.90
N GLY A 255 15.89 0.31 -8.86
CA GLY A 255 14.52 0.52 -8.42
C GLY A 255 14.36 1.31 -7.13
N HIS A 256 13.10 1.63 -6.81
CA HIS A 256 12.71 2.24 -5.54
C HIS A 256 11.23 1.95 -5.20
N VAL A 257 10.86 2.26 -3.97
CA VAL A 257 9.50 2.18 -3.44
C VAL A 257 8.92 3.58 -3.34
N ILE A 258 7.64 3.72 -3.72
CA ILE A 258 6.84 4.91 -3.49
C ILE A 258 5.77 4.58 -2.46
N LEU A 259 5.76 5.31 -1.34
CA LEU A 259 4.66 5.32 -0.39
C LEU A 259 3.68 6.44 -0.77
N ILE A 260 2.49 6.09 -1.23
CA ILE A 260 1.40 7.03 -1.45
C ILE A 260 0.53 7.06 -0.19
N TYR A 261 0.26 8.24 0.36
CA TYR A 261 -0.50 8.38 1.60
C TYR A 261 -1.51 9.53 1.54
N ASP A 262 -2.43 9.60 2.49
CA ASP A 262 -3.28 10.79 2.65
C ASP A 262 -2.61 11.81 3.57
N LYS A 263 -2.32 13.03 3.07
CA LYS A 263 -1.65 14.07 3.87
C LYS A 263 -2.44 14.50 5.11
N ARG A 264 -3.75 14.25 5.14
CA ARG A 264 -4.64 14.57 6.26
C ARG A 264 -4.60 13.48 7.35
N ASN A 265 -4.12 12.28 7.03
CA ASN A 265 -4.06 11.16 7.98
C ASN A 265 -2.97 11.43 9.03
N PRO A 266 -3.33 11.56 10.33
CA PRO A 266 -2.36 11.85 11.38
C PRO A 266 -1.27 10.79 11.56
N ALA A 267 -1.46 9.56 11.08
CA ALA A 267 -0.42 8.54 11.09
C ALA A 267 0.78 8.90 10.19
N PHE A 268 0.58 9.75 9.18
CA PHE A 268 1.62 10.18 8.24
C PHE A 268 2.00 11.66 8.41
N GLN A 269 1.58 12.26 9.52
CA GLN A 269 2.00 13.59 9.96
C GLN A 269 3.10 13.46 11.03
N GLU A 270 3.64 14.61 11.46
CA GLU A 270 4.68 14.66 12.49
C GLU A 270 4.25 13.89 13.75
N GLY A 271 5.13 13.00 14.22
CA GLY A 271 4.86 12.12 15.37
C GLY A 271 3.95 10.91 15.09
N GLY A 272 3.40 10.76 13.89
CA GLY A 272 2.58 9.62 13.50
C GLY A 272 3.40 8.35 13.22
N ASP A 273 2.87 7.18 13.60
CA ASP A 273 3.57 5.89 13.46
C ASP A 273 3.95 5.55 12.00
N GLY A 274 3.14 5.94 11.03
CA GLY A 274 3.43 5.76 9.60
C GLY A 274 4.60 6.61 9.12
N LEU A 275 4.67 7.89 9.54
CA LEU A 275 5.80 8.77 9.21
C LEU A 275 7.09 8.35 9.94
N ILE A 276 6.97 7.93 11.20
CA ILE A 276 8.10 7.37 11.96
C ILE A 276 8.66 6.15 11.22
N ALA A 277 7.81 5.20 10.84
CA ALA A 277 8.24 4.00 10.11
C ALA A 277 8.90 4.33 8.76
N TYR A 278 8.33 5.27 8.00
CA TYR A 278 8.95 5.78 6.76
C TYR A 278 10.35 6.33 7.02
N THR A 279 10.48 7.21 8.01
CA THR A 279 11.72 7.92 8.33
C THR A 279 12.80 6.95 8.82
N GLU A 280 12.45 6.06 9.75
CA GLU A 280 13.35 5.01 10.23
C GLU A 280 13.85 4.11 9.09
N THR A 281 12.93 3.65 8.24
CA THR A 281 13.26 2.80 7.09
C THR A 281 14.21 3.55 6.14
N ARG A 282 13.87 4.79 5.79
CA ARG A 282 14.66 5.60 4.86
C ARG A 282 16.07 5.89 5.37
N ASN A 283 16.20 6.24 6.65
CA ASN A 283 17.49 6.52 7.28
C ASN A 283 18.37 5.26 7.38
N ALA A 284 17.75 4.10 7.53
CA ALA A 284 18.43 2.82 7.58
C ALA A 284 18.90 2.32 6.21
N LEU A 285 18.33 2.79 5.09
CA LEU A 285 18.77 2.37 3.76
C LEU A 285 20.24 2.77 3.51
N CYS A 286 20.98 1.91 2.81
CA CYS A 286 22.28 2.27 2.24
C CYS A 286 22.14 3.40 1.21
N LYS A 287 21.00 3.42 0.49
CA LYS A 287 20.63 4.49 -0.43
C LYS A 287 19.23 5.05 -0.10
N PRO A 288 19.14 6.18 0.63
CA PRO A 288 17.86 6.75 1.05
C PRO A 288 16.86 7.06 -0.07
N THR A 289 17.33 7.25 -1.31
CA THR A 289 16.47 7.52 -2.47
C THR A 289 15.73 6.30 -3.00
N MET A 290 15.97 5.10 -2.45
CA MET A 290 15.19 3.89 -2.73
C MET A 290 13.81 3.90 -2.05
N LEU A 291 13.54 4.83 -1.13
CA LEU A 291 12.22 5.01 -0.54
C LEU A 291 11.82 6.48 -0.69
N ARG A 292 10.66 6.70 -1.30
CA ARG A 292 10.07 8.01 -1.57
C ARG A 292 8.62 8.02 -1.10
N LYS A 293 8.07 9.20 -0.89
CA LYS A 293 6.64 9.33 -0.59
C LYS A 293 6.02 10.54 -1.28
N CYS A 294 4.74 10.43 -1.58
CA CYS A 294 3.91 11.55 -2.01
C CYS A 294 2.50 11.37 -1.47
N SER A 295 1.74 12.45 -1.41
CA SER A 295 0.33 12.37 -1.01
C SER A 295 -0.61 12.11 -2.18
N TRP A 296 -1.77 11.50 -1.91
CA TRP A 296 -2.87 11.41 -2.87
C TRP A 296 -3.26 12.79 -3.40
N GLN A 297 -3.24 13.82 -2.56
CA GLN A 297 -3.57 15.19 -2.96
C GLN A 297 -2.59 15.78 -3.97
N ILE A 298 -1.30 15.38 -3.94
CA ILE A 298 -0.34 15.78 -4.97
C ILE A 298 -0.72 15.14 -6.31
N ILE A 299 -1.04 13.84 -6.31
CA ILE A 299 -1.42 13.11 -7.53
C ILE A 299 -2.72 13.68 -8.11
N VAL A 300 -3.78 13.78 -7.29
CA VAL A 300 -5.09 14.26 -7.71
C VAL A 300 -5.04 15.75 -8.11
N GLY A 301 -4.27 16.56 -7.39
CA GLY A 301 -4.05 17.97 -7.76
C GLY A 301 -3.34 18.11 -9.11
N HIS A 302 -2.32 17.29 -9.38
CA HIS A 302 -1.67 17.25 -10.69
C HIS A 302 -2.63 16.81 -11.80
N MET A 303 -3.47 15.80 -11.55
CA MET A 303 -4.49 15.37 -12.51
C MET A 303 -5.46 16.51 -12.82
N GLY A 304 -5.97 17.20 -11.79
CA GLY A 304 -6.88 18.33 -11.96
C GLY A 304 -6.26 19.50 -12.73
N ASN A 305 -5.04 19.90 -12.38
CA ASN A 305 -4.34 21.01 -13.03
C ASN A 305 -4.03 20.76 -14.52
N ASN A 306 -3.87 19.49 -14.90
CA ASN A 306 -3.59 19.09 -16.28
C ASN A 306 -4.84 18.54 -17.00
N ASN A 307 -6.03 18.72 -16.42
CA ASN A 307 -7.30 18.25 -17.00
C ASN A 307 -7.32 16.74 -17.32
N ILE A 308 -6.61 15.93 -16.53
CA ILE A 308 -6.52 14.49 -16.68
C ILE A 308 -7.69 13.83 -15.95
N LEU A 309 -8.57 13.18 -16.72
CA LEU A 309 -9.77 12.50 -16.22
C LEU A 309 -10.60 13.38 -15.24
N PRO A 310 -11.17 14.52 -15.69
CA PRO A 310 -11.83 15.48 -14.79
C PRO A 310 -12.95 14.86 -13.95
N TRP A 311 -13.74 13.98 -14.56
CA TRP A 311 -14.80 13.21 -13.90
C TRP A 311 -14.29 12.40 -12.70
N LEU A 312 -13.04 11.90 -12.75
CA LEU A 312 -12.44 11.12 -11.68
C LEU A 312 -12.01 12.04 -10.54
N THR A 313 -11.36 13.17 -10.86
CA THR A 313 -10.96 14.15 -9.84
C THR A 313 -12.18 14.69 -9.08
N GLU A 314 -13.29 14.97 -9.76
CA GLU A 314 -14.55 15.38 -9.13
C GLU A 314 -15.10 14.30 -8.18
N ASN A 315 -15.11 13.03 -8.62
CA ASN A 315 -15.58 11.93 -7.79
C ASN A 315 -14.67 11.64 -6.59
N LEU A 316 -13.35 11.81 -6.73
CA LEU A 316 -12.39 11.68 -5.63
C LEU A 316 -12.62 12.78 -4.57
N VAL A 317 -12.90 14.01 -4.99
CA VAL A 317 -13.29 15.11 -4.09
C VAL A 317 -14.61 14.79 -3.38
N LEU A 318 -15.62 14.32 -4.11
CA LEU A 318 -16.94 13.99 -3.53
C LEU A 318 -16.86 12.84 -2.52
N LYS A 319 -16.14 11.77 -2.86
CA LYS A 319 -16.07 10.55 -2.05
C LYS A 319 -15.08 10.66 -0.90
N TYR A 320 -13.87 11.15 -1.19
CA TYR A 320 -12.74 11.12 -0.25
C TYR A 320 -12.32 12.51 0.23
N GLY A 321 -12.73 13.59 -0.45
CA GLY A 321 -12.26 14.94 -0.18
C GLY A 321 -10.77 15.13 -0.49
N ILE A 322 -10.25 14.34 -1.43
CA ILE A 322 -8.88 14.40 -1.95
C ILE A 322 -8.89 15.23 -3.22
#